data_AF-A0AAV6AD22-F1
#
_entry.id   AF-A0AAV6AD22-F1
#
_cell.length_a   1.000
_cell.length_b   1.000
_cell.length_c   1.000
_cell.angle_alpha   90.00
_cell.angle_beta   90.00
_cell.angle_gamma   90.00
#
_symmetry.space_group_name_H-M   'P 1'
#
loop_
_entity.id
_entity.type
_entity.pdbx_description
1 polymer ?
#
loop_
_entity_poly.entity_id
_entity_poly.type
_entity_poly.pdbx_seq_one_letter_code
_entity_poly.pdbx_strand_id
1 'polypeptide(L)' 'MKLNRILGLGLATVMAGSLSSGLAGAQEQQFVSVGTGGVTGVYYPVGGAICRLMNQTRRDHGIRCSVES' A
#
# COMPACT_ATOMS: atom_id res chain seq x y z
N MET A 1 27.42 41.62 -11.37
CA MET A 1 26.33 41.56 -10.36
C MET A 1 25.02 40.90 -10.85
N LYS A 2 24.90 40.41 -12.09
CA LYS A 2 23.66 39.74 -12.59
C LYS A 2 23.63 38.21 -12.38
N LEU A 3 24.78 37.57 -12.16
CA LEU A 3 24.89 36.10 -12.09
C LEU A 3 24.42 35.51 -10.74
N ASN A 4 24.65 36.21 -9.61
CA ASN A 4 24.16 35.78 -8.28
C ASN A 4 22.63 35.81 -8.14
N ARG A 5 21.92 36.63 -8.92
CA ARG A 5 20.45 36.71 -8.87
C ARG A 5 19.78 35.54 -9.57
N ILE A 6 20.44 34.94 -10.57
CA ILE A 6 19.95 33.76 -11.29
C ILE A 6 20.16 32.49 -10.46
N LEU A 7 21.29 32.42 -9.73
CA LEU A 7 21.59 31.32 -8.80
C LEU A 7 20.62 31.28 -7.61
N GLY A 8 20.22 32.45 -7.09
CA GLY A 8 19.22 32.56 -6.02
C GLY A 8 17.80 32.13 -6.43
N LEU A 9 17.42 32.34 -7.69
CA LEU A 9 16.11 31.96 -8.22
C LEU A 9 16.02 30.45 -8.54
N GLY A 10 17.14 29.84 -8.95
CA GLY A 10 17.26 28.40 -9.15
C GLY A 10 17.17 27.60 -7.84
N LEU A 11 17.71 28.11 -6.74
CA LEU A 11 17.59 27.46 -5.43
C LEU A 11 16.15 27.51 -4.87
N ALA A 12 15.42 28.60 -5.11
CA ALA A 12 14.06 28.77 -4.61
C ALA A 12 13.05 27.84 -5.32
N THR A 13 13.27 27.53 -6.59
CA THR A 13 12.41 26.61 -7.36
C THR A 13 12.61 25.15 -6.98
N VAL A 14 13.83 24.74 -6.59
CA VAL A 14 14.12 23.40 -6.07
C VAL A 14 13.52 23.17 -4.67
N MET A 15 13.51 24.21 -3.82
CA MET A 15 12.88 24.14 -2.49
C MET A 15 11.34 24.19 -2.51
N ALA A 16 10.73 24.75 -3.56
CA ALA A 16 9.27 24.72 -3.71
C ALA A 16 8.76 23.36 -4.22
N GLY A 17 9.56 22.64 -5.02
CA GLY A 17 9.22 21.32 -5.54
C GLY A 17 9.36 20.16 -4.55
N SER A 18 10.03 20.37 -3.41
CA SER A 18 10.19 19.33 -2.37
C SER A 18 9.01 19.22 -1.41
N LEU A 19 8.09 20.20 -1.38
CA LEU A 19 6.87 20.16 -0.56
C LEU A 19 5.68 19.48 -1.26
N SER A 20 5.79 19.17 -2.55
CA SER A 20 4.73 18.53 -3.34
C SER A 20 4.94 17.02 -3.52
N SER A 21 5.86 16.40 -2.79
CA SER A 21 6.04 14.95 -2.71
C SER A 21 4.89 14.29 -1.94
N GLY A 22 3.71 14.27 -2.58
CA GLY A 22 2.63 13.32 -2.38
C GLY A 22 2.22 13.06 -0.94
N LEU A 23 1.08 13.62 -0.54
CA LEU A 23 0.20 12.95 0.41
C LEU A 23 -0.16 11.59 -0.21
N ALA A 24 0.67 10.58 0.02
CA ALA A 24 0.34 9.20 -0.26
C ALA A 24 -0.78 8.83 0.71
N GLY A 25 -2.02 9.05 0.29
CA GLY A 25 -3.19 8.59 1.02
C GLY A 25 -3.09 7.08 1.17
N ALA A 26 -2.74 6.62 2.37
CA ALA A 26 -2.83 5.22 2.73
C ALA A 26 -4.33 4.86 2.65
N GLN A 27 -4.74 4.29 1.52
CA GLN A 27 -6.11 3.80 1.36
C GLN A 27 -6.38 2.79 2.48
N GLU A 28 -7.44 3.02 3.26
CA GLU A 28 -7.78 2.19 4.42
C GLU A 28 -7.95 0.73 3.96
N GLN A 29 -6.97 -0.11 4.28
CA GLN A 29 -6.96 -1.52 3.96
C GLN A 29 -7.51 -2.27 5.15
N GLN A 30 -8.61 -2.99 4.95
CA GLN A 30 -9.16 -3.86 5.99
C GLN A 30 -8.43 -5.20 5.95
N PHE A 31 -7.79 -5.58 7.04
CA PHE A 31 -7.09 -6.87 7.15
C PHE A 31 -8.00 -7.89 7.82
N VAL A 32 -8.18 -9.04 7.16
CA VAL A 32 -8.97 -10.16 7.68
C VAL A 32 -8.09 -11.39 7.71
N SER A 33 -8.07 -12.07 8.85
CA SER A 33 -7.44 -13.37 9.00
C SER A 33 -8.51 -14.46 9.06
N VAL A 34 -8.32 -15.52 8.29
CA VAL A 34 -9.15 -16.71 8.30
C VAL A 34 -8.47 -17.74 9.21
N GLY A 35 -9.08 -17.97 10.37
CA GLY A 35 -8.68 -19.07 11.25
C GLY A 35 -8.99 -20.40 10.58
N THR A 36 -7.95 -21.21 10.38
CA THR A 36 -8.07 -22.56 9.83
C THR A 36 -7.77 -23.59 10.92
N GLY A 37 -7.38 -24.81 10.52
CA GLY A 37 -6.81 -25.81 11.43
C GLY A 37 -5.35 -26.05 11.10
N GLY A 38 -4.82 -27.22 11.47
CA GLY A 38 -3.46 -27.61 11.11
C GLY A 38 -3.20 -27.58 9.60
N VAL A 39 -1.96 -27.24 9.22
CA VAL A 39 -1.55 -27.07 7.80
C VAL A 39 -1.69 -28.34 6.94
N THR A 40 -1.74 -29.52 7.58
CA THR A 40 -1.99 -30.82 6.93
C THR A 40 -3.48 -31.15 6.81
N GLY A 41 -4.35 -30.38 7.49
CA GLY A 41 -5.79 -30.50 7.41
C GLY A 41 -6.34 -29.86 6.13
N VAL A 42 -7.62 -30.10 5.86
CA VAL A 42 -8.27 -29.63 4.63
C VAL A 42 -8.55 -28.12 4.69
N TYR A 43 -8.75 -27.55 5.88
CA TYR A 43 -9.15 -26.14 6.02
C TYR A 43 -8.01 -25.16 5.71
N TYR A 44 -6.75 -25.56 5.84
CA TYR A 44 -5.63 -24.69 5.49
C TYR A 44 -5.57 -24.36 3.98
N PRO A 45 -5.55 -25.34 3.05
CA PRO A 45 -5.60 -25.05 1.61
C PRO A 45 -6.95 -24.45 1.17
N VAL A 46 -8.06 -24.81 1.82
CA VAL A 46 -9.38 -24.19 1.54
C VAL A 46 -9.37 -22.70 1.89
N GLY A 47 -8.89 -22.35 3.08
CA GLY A 47 -8.72 -20.94 3.48
C GLY A 47 -7.80 -20.19 2.54
N GLY A 48 -6.71 -20.84 2.09
CA GLY A 48 -5.77 -20.26 1.13
C GLY A 48 -6.43 -19.95 -0.22
N ALA A 49 -7.30 -20.83 -0.71
CA ALA A 49 -8.07 -20.59 -1.93
C ALA A 49 -9.08 -19.43 -1.77
N ILE A 50 -9.75 -19.34 -0.61
CA ILE A 50 -10.67 -18.24 -0.30
C ILE A 50 -9.91 -16.91 -0.26
N CYS A 51 -8.81 -16.83 0.50
CA CYS A 51 -8.01 -15.60 0.56
C CYS A 51 -7.40 -15.24 -0.79
N ARG A 52 -7.06 -16.21 -1.64
CA ARG A 52 -6.61 -15.95 -3.01
C ARG A 52 -7.67 -15.26 -3.86
N LEU A 53 -8.94 -15.65 -3.74
CA LEU A 53 -10.06 -15.00 -4.45
C LEU A 53 -10.27 -13.57 -3.91
N MET A 54 -10.39 -13.42 -2.59
CA MET A 54 -10.58 -12.11 -1.94
C MET A 54 -9.46 -11.11 -2.31
N ASN A 55 -8.22 -11.58 -2.38
CA ASN A 55 -7.08 -10.72 -2.71
C ASN A 55 -7.04 -10.31 -4.20
N GLN A 56 -7.78 -10.99 -5.08
CA GLN A 56 -7.96 -10.58 -6.48
C GLN A 56 -8.98 -9.45 -6.60
N THR A 57 -10.11 -9.54 -5.88
CA THR A 57 -11.16 -8.51 -5.84
C THR A 57 -10.88 -7.39 -4.84
N ARG A 58 -9.69 -7.35 -4.23
CA ARG A 58 -9.29 -6.36 -3.21
C ARG A 58 -9.47 -4.90 -3.63
N ARG A 59 -9.49 -4.62 -4.92
CA ARG A 59 -9.68 -3.26 -5.45
C ARG A 59 -11.13 -2.78 -5.27
N ASP A 60 -12.07 -3.72 -5.26
CA ASP A 60 -13.51 -3.44 -5.18
C ASP A 60 -13.96 -3.23 -3.73
N HIS A 61 -13.38 -3.99 -2.79
CA HIS A 61 -13.78 -3.99 -1.38
C HIS A 61 -12.69 -3.56 -0.38
N GLY A 62 -11.44 -3.37 -0.80
CA GLY A 62 -10.35 -2.90 0.07
C GLY A 62 -9.84 -3.91 1.11
N ILE A 63 -10.25 -5.17 1.05
CA ILE A 63 -9.91 -6.21 2.04
C ILE A 63 -8.65 -6.96 1.62
N ARG A 64 -7.74 -7.17 2.56
CA ARG A 64 -6.61 -8.09 2.46
C ARG A 64 -6.84 -9.30 3.36
N CYS A 65 -6.79 -10.48 2.77
CA CYS A 65 -7.04 -11.75 3.45
C CYS A 65 -5.75 -12.54 3.66
N SER A 66 -5.57 -13.10 4.85
CA SER A 66 -4.53 -14.09 5.20
C SER A 66 -5.13 -15.31 5.91
N VAL A 67 -4.40 -16.41 5.97
CA VAL A 67 -4.80 -17.63 6.71
C VAL A 67 -3.87 -17.86 7.89
N GLU A 68 -4.42 -18.32 9.00
CA GLU A 68 -3.69 -18.64 10.24
C GLU A 68 -4.05 -20.06 10.72
N SER A 69 -3.13 -20.69 11.46
CA SER A 69 -3.22 -22.07 11.99
C SER A 69 -2.89 -22.12 13.47
#